data_AF-A0A6G6WBS0-F1
#
_entry.id   AF-A0A6G6WBS0-F1
#
_cell.length_a   1.000
_cell.length_b   1.000
_cell.length_c   1.000
_cell.angle_alpha   90.00
_cell.angle_beta   90.00
_cell.angle_gamma   90.00
#
_symmetry.space_group_name_H-M   'P 1'
#
loop_
_entity.id
_entity.type
_entity.pdbx_description
1 polymer ?
#
loop_
_entity_poly.entity_id
_entity_poly.type
_entity_poly.pdbx_seq_one_letter_code
_entity_poly.pdbx_strand_id
1 'polypeptide(L)'
;MAALVRALLDQHFATAGTGRPVVAALVDADARRVQAAWARSLPRDERTGLPPVEPPAGPAYALAAPLVDLAAQQGGDAAVDDLFRTPPRTDEPLLDPWTRLADAQGYLTVPAPDPGGRAEQVEEAGTGPLAWLALLSARLPVADALTAVDGWGGDAAVTFRQDGAHCLAAAFRGDTDADTAEMRAALATWAAAGPAGATRAGLRDGTVWLRTCDPAAATREPSAAVVAALVGRARTSAALVRDGVDVPVARCAADRLLRTSAAARLPLGARAPEVVAAVAACRV
;
A
#
# COMPACT_ATOMS: atom_id res chain seq x y z
N MET A 1 12.69 14.48 18.62
CA MET A 1 13.18 13.68 17.48
C MET A 1 12.25 13.78 16.26
N ALA A 2 10.95 13.51 16.39
CA ALA A 2 9.97 13.62 15.28
C ALA A 2 9.94 15.00 14.57
N ALA A 3 10.02 16.11 15.32
CA ALA A 3 10.06 17.45 14.74
C ALA A 3 11.36 17.75 13.95
N LEU A 4 12.49 17.16 14.38
CA LEU A 4 13.79 17.33 13.72
C LEU A 4 13.86 16.51 12.44
N VAL A 5 13.34 15.27 12.47
CA VAL A 5 13.18 14.41 11.29
C VAL A 5 12.25 15.09 10.29
N ARG A 6 11.11 15.65 10.75
CA ARG A 6 10.18 16.39 9.88
C ARG A 6 10.85 17.60 9.20
N ALA A 7 11.64 18.38 9.94
CA ALA A 7 12.35 19.53 9.38
C ALA A 7 13.46 19.14 8.37
N LEU A 8 14.18 18.05 8.62
CA LEU A 8 15.19 17.51 7.68
C LEU A 8 14.54 16.93 6.42
N LEU A 9 13.42 16.23 6.58
CA LEU A 9 12.64 15.73 5.44
C LEU A 9 12.12 16.87 4.57
N ASP A 10 11.64 17.94 5.20
CA ASP A 10 11.13 19.14 4.51
C ASP A 10 12.23 19.93 3.78
N GLN A 11 13.47 19.91 4.29
CA GLN A 11 14.61 20.57 3.64
C GLN A 11 15.21 19.77 2.47
N HIS A 12 15.08 18.45 2.47
CA HIS A 12 15.79 17.59 1.51
C HIS A 12 14.89 16.88 0.50
N PHE A 13 13.61 16.69 0.80
CA PHE A 13 12.69 16.00 -0.10
C PHE A 13 11.54 16.92 -0.48
N ALA A 14 11.63 17.55 -1.65
CA ALA A 14 10.53 18.30 -2.26
C ALA A 14 9.43 17.33 -2.75
N THR A 15 8.72 16.72 -1.81
CA THR A 15 7.61 15.79 -2.09
C THR A 15 6.28 16.52 -1.95
N ALA A 16 5.51 16.58 -3.04
CA ALA A 16 4.10 16.97 -3.04
C ALA A 16 3.22 15.70 -2.98
N GLY A 17 1.99 15.81 -2.45
CA GLY A 17 1.05 14.69 -2.39
C GLY A 17 1.37 13.64 -1.31
N THR A 18 1.01 12.37 -1.57
CA THR A 18 1.11 11.24 -0.63
C THR A 18 2.56 10.77 -0.38
N GLY A 19 3.53 11.25 -1.16
CA GLY A 19 4.94 10.88 -1.02
C GLY A 19 5.61 11.31 0.30
N ARG A 20 5.13 12.37 0.99
CA ARG A 20 5.74 12.85 2.25
C ARG A 20 5.71 11.80 3.38
N PRO A 21 4.55 11.20 3.73
CA PRO A 21 4.49 10.06 4.65
C PRO A 21 5.37 8.88 4.24
N VAL A 22 5.46 8.61 2.93
CA VAL A 22 6.24 7.48 2.40
C VAL A 22 7.74 7.69 2.65
N VAL A 23 8.28 8.88 2.38
CA VAL A 23 9.70 9.16 2.65
C VAL A 23 10.02 9.07 4.14
N ALA A 24 9.15 9.60 5.00
CA ALA A 24 9.35 9.47 6.45
C ALA A 24 9.37 8.01 6.90
N ALA A 25 8.50 7.17 6.32
CA ALA A 25 8.46 5.74 6.57
C ALA A 25 9.71 5.01 6.06
N LEU A 26 10.24 5.39 4.89
CA LEU A 26 11.49 4.85 4.34
C LEU A 26 12.69 5.16 5.24
N VAL A 27 12.80 6.40 5.73
CA VAL A 27 13.90 6.80 6.63
C VAL A 27 13.87 5.98 7.92
N ASP A 28 12.70 5.79 8.53
CA ASP A 28 12.58 4.96 9.73
C ASP A 28 12.91 3.49 9.45
N ALA A 29 12.43 2.96 8.32
CA ALA A 29 12.72 1.59 7.90
C ALA A 29 14.23 1.34 7.72
N ASP A 30 14.95 2.23 7.06
CA ASP A 30 16.41 2.09 6.89
C ASP A 30 17.16 2.30 8.21
N ALA A 31 16.75 3.27 9.05
CA ALA A 31 17.33 3.44 10.38
C ALA A 31 17.24 2.16 11.22
N ARG A 32 16.13 1.43 11.14
CA ARG A 32 15.97 0.11 11.79
C ARG A 32 16.86 -0.94 11.19
N ARG A 33 16.99 -0.99 9.86
CA ARG A 33 17.89 -1.91 9.17
C ARG A 33 19.34 -1.70 9.64
N VAL A 34 19.79 -0.46 9.67
CA VAL A 34 21.13 -0.06 10.15
C VAL A 34 21.31 -0.41 11.61
N GLN A 35 20.34 -0.07 12.48
CA GLN A 35 20.40 -0.40 13.90
C GLN A 35 20.47 -1.92 14.12
N ALA A 36 19.70 -2.71 13.38
CA ALA A 36 19.73 -4.17 13.46
C ALA A 36 21.07 -4.74 12.98
N ALA A 37 21.67 -4.16 11.93
CA ALA A 37 23.00 -4.54 11.46
C ALA A 37 24.07 -4.23 12.51
N TRP A 38 24.05 -3.04 13.10
CA TRP A 38 24.92 -2.64 14.20
C TRP A 38 24.77 -3.58 15.40
N ALA A 39 23.53 -3.84 15.85
CA ALA A 39 23.28 -4.75 16.96
C ALA A 39 23.85 -6.16 16.70
N ARG A 40 23.73 -6.68 15.46
CA ARG A 40 24.33 -7.98 15.09
C ARG A 40 25.86 -7.97 15.13
N SER A 41 26.50 -6.82 14.93
CA SER A 41 27.96 -6.68 14.99
C SER A 41 28.53 -6.70 16.41
N LEU A 42 27.70 -6.44 17.42
CA LEU A 42 28.14 -6.39 18.82
C LEU A 42 28.39 -7.80 19.41
N PRO A 43 29.29 -7.91 20.41
CA PRO A 43 29.38 -9.05 21.30
C PRO A 43 28.01 -9.43 21.91
N ARG A 44 27.84 -10.70 22.31
CA ARG A 44 26.53 -11.21 22.80
C ARG A 44 26.08 -10.51 24.08
N ASP A 45 27.01 -10.24 24.99
CA ASP A 45 26.81 -9.55 26.26
C ASP A 45 26.37 -8.09 26.07
N GLU A 46 26.97 -7.38 25.12
CA GLU A 46 26.54 -6.02 24.75
C GLU A 46 25.17 -6.02 24.06
N ARG A 47 24.88 -7.02 23.22
CA ARG A 47 23.58 -7.19 22.55
C ARG A 47 22.42 -7.30 23.53
N THR A 48 22.59 -8.03 24.62
CA THR A 48 21.54 -8.24 25.62
C THR A 48 21.19 -6.99 26.42
N GLY A 49 22.05 -5.96 26.40
CA GLY A 49 21.82 -4.68 27.07
C GLY A 49 21.11 -3.62 26.23
N LEU A 50 20.79 -3.90 24.96
CA LEU A 50 20.14 -2.92 24.09
C LEU A 50 18.66 -2.73 24.47
N PRO A 51 18.17 -1.48 24.55
CA PRO A 51 16.76 -1.24 24.76
C PRO A 51 15.95 -1.74 23.56
N PRO A 52 14.72 -2.25 23.77
CA PRO A 52 13.84 -2.60 22.67
C PRO A 52 13.54 -1.35 21.84
N VAL A 53 13.60 -1.51 20.51
CA VAL A 53 13.23 -0.44 19.58
C VAL A 53 11.73 -0.52 19.36
N GLU A 54 10.98 0.40 19.95
CA GLU A 54 9.55 0.50 19.66
C GLU A 54 9.35 0.79 18.17
N PRO A 55 8.54 0.00 17.44
CA PRO A 55 8.17 0.32 16.07
C PRO A 55 7.37 1.63 16.04
N PRO A 56 7.60 2.54 15.06
CA PRO A 56 6.67 3.62 14.84
C PRO A 56 5.28 3.04 14.58
N ALA A 57 4.27 3.76 15.05
CA ALA A 57 2.89 3.41 14.79
C ALA A 57 2.50 3.88 13.38
N GLY A 58 1.81 3.03 12.63
CA GLY A 58 1.12 3.42 11.40
C GLY A 58 1.36 2.45 10.22
N PRO A 59 0.37 2.31 9.31
CA PRO A 59 0.47 1.43 8.14
C PRO A 59 1.71 1.69 7.28
N ALA A 60 2.00 2.97 6.96
CA ALA A 60 3.10 3.33 6.09
C ALA A 60 4.46 2.85 6.62
N TYR A 61 4.70 3.01 7.93
CA TYR A 61 5.94 2.57 8.56
C TYR A 61 6.09 1.03 8.57
N ALA A 62 5.01 0.31 8.84
CA ALA A 62 5.03 -1.14 8.81
C ALA A 62 5.31 -1.69 7.39
N LEU A 63 4.79 -1.00 6.37
CA LEU A 63 4.92 -1.39 4.96
C LEU A 63 6.24 -0.93 4.32
N ALA A 64 6.87 0.13 4.83
CA ALA A 64 8.17 0.58 4.33
C ALA A 64 9.31 -0.39 4.64
N ALA A 65 9.25 -1.13 5.74
CA ALA A 65 10.28 -2.10 6.09
C ALA A 65 10.48 -3.20 5.03
N PRO A 66 9.43 -3.91 4.57
CA PRO A 66 9.57 -4.84 3.44
C PRO A 66 10.13 -4.21 2.15
N LEU A 67 9.78 -2.97 1.83
CA LEU A 67 10.32 -2.27 0.65
C LEU A 67 11.84 -2.03 0.77
N VAL A 68 12.30 -1.52 1.91
CA VAL A 68 13.73 -1.29 2.17
C VAL A 68 14.50 -2.61 2.22
N ASP A 69 13.95 -3.63 2.88
CA ASP A 69 14.56 -4.97 2.94
C ASP A 69 14.71 -5.58 1.55
N LEU A 70 13.69 -5.45 0.70
CA LEU A 70 13.71 -5.90 -0.69
C LEU A 70 14.73 -5.13 -1.55
N ALA A 71 14.82 -3.81 -1.40
CA ALA A 71 15.82 -3.02 -2.10
C ALA A 71 17.24 -3.47 -1.72
N ALA A 72 17.51 -3.63 -0.42
CA ALA A 72 18.78 -4.14 0.07
C ALA A 72 19.08 -5.56 -0.44
N GLN A 73 18.06 -6.42 -0.56
CA GLN A 73 18.20 -7.76 -1.11
C GLN A 73 18.58 -7.74 -2.61
N GLN A 74 18.00 -6.83 -3.39
CA GLN A 74 18.21 -6.78 -4.85
C GLN A 74 19.53 -6.10 -5.24
N GLY A 75 19.94 -5.04 -4.53
CA GLY A 75 21.09 -4.24 -4.94
C GLY A 75 21.93 -3.67 -3.80
N GLY A 76 21.78 -4.21 -2.59
CA GLY A 76 22.52 -3.75 -1.41
C GLY A 76 22.20 -2.30 -1.03
N ASP A 77 23.14 -1.64 -0.37
CA ASP A 77 22.97 -0.26 0.08
C ASP A 77 22.76 0.72 -1.08
N ALA A 78 23.32 0.45 -2.26
CA ALA A 78 23.14 1.30 -3.43
C ALA A 78 21.67 1.38 -3.91
N ALA A 79 20.93 0.27 -3.80
CA ALA A 79 19.50 0.24 -4.12
C ALA A 79 18.64 0.90 -3.03
N VAL A 80 19.07 0.81 -1.76
CA VAL A 80 18.44 1.55 -0.66
C VAL A 80 18.65 3.07 -0.85
N ASP A 81 19.87 3.50 -1.18
CA ASP A 81 20.19 4.89 -1.49
C ASP A 81 19.38 5.43 -2.67
N ASP A 82 19.03 4.59 -3.65
CA ASP A 82 18.18 4.97 -4.77
C ASP A 82 16.74 5.27 -4.34
N LEU A 83 16.21 4.57 -3.32
CA LEU A 83 14.91 4.91 -2.73
C LEU A 83 14.92 6.29 -2.07
N PHE A 84 16.06 6.77 -1.60
CA PHE A 84 16.18 8.12 -1.03
C PHE A 84 16.48 9.16 -2.10
N ARG A 85 17.33 8.87 -3.08
CA ARG A 85 17.62 9.79 -4.19
C ARG A 85 16.41 10.03 -5.08
N THR A 86 15.64 8.98 -5.33
CA THR A 86 14.42 9.02 -6.15
C THR A 86 13.27 8.40 -5.35
N PRO A 87 12.71 9.15 -4.39
CA PRO A 87 11.69 8.63 -3.51
C PRO A 87 10.39 8.32 -4.26
N PRO A 88 9.66 7.26 -3.84
CA PRO A 88 8.30 7.03 -4.29
C PRO A 88 7.44 8.29 -4.11
N ARG A 89 6.67 8.62 -5.15
CA ARG A 89 5.71 9.73 -5.11
C ARG A 89 4.31 9.30 -4.68
N THR A 90 4.10 7.99 -4.65
CA THR A 90 2.85 7.32 -4.29
C THR A 90 3.15 6.31 -3.18
N ASP A 91 2.11 5.84 -2.51
CA ASP A 91 2.14 4.75 -1.54
C ASP A 91 2.01 3.36 -2.20
N GLU A 92 1.95 3.31 -3.53
CA GLU A 92 1.89 2.05 -4.30
C GLU A 92 3.09 1.13 -4.03
N PRO A 93 4.35 1.62 -3.96
CA PRO A 93 5.47 0.74 -3.60
C PRO A 93 5.44 0.22 -2.16
N LEU A 94 4.59 0.80 -1.29
CA LEU A 94 4.35 0.23 0.04
C LEU A 94 3.37 -0.94 -0.02
N LEU A 95 2.42 -0.91 -0.97
CA LEU A 95 1.45 -1.98 -1.20
C LEU A 95 2.08 -3.16 -1.98
N ASP A 96 2.85 -2.84 -3.02
CA ASP A 96 3.66 -3.80 -3.79
C ASP A 96 5.05 -3.22 -4.09
N PRO A 97 6.09 -3.60 -3.33
CA PRO A 97 7.45 -3.10 -3.52
C PRO A 97 8.03 -3.28 -4.93
N TRP A 98 7.56 -4.26 -5.68
CA TRP A 98 8.11 -4.60 -6.98
C TRP A 98 7.72 -3.61 -8.07
N THR A 99 6.63 -2.84 -7.90
CA THR A 99 6.27 -1.75 -8.82
C THR A 99 7.39 -0.71 -8.90
N ARG A 100 8.12 -0.50 -7.79
CA ARG A 100 9.32 0.35 -7.75
C ARG A 100 10.63 -0.37 -8.08
N LEU A 101 10.78 -1.61 -7.63
CA LEU A 101 12.08 -2.31 -7.67
C LEU A 101 12.32 -3.11 -8.94
N ALA A 102 11.26 -3.54 -9.63
CA ALA A 102 11.35 -4.34 -10.86
C ALA A 102 10.72 -3.63 -12.05
N ASP A 103 9.55 -3.02 -11.86
CA ASP A 103 8.75 -2.51 -12.98
C ASP A 103 9.08 -1.05 -13.34
N ALA A 104 9.65 -0.30 -12.38
CA ALA A 104 9.84 1.16 -12.47
C ALA A 104 8.55 1.89 -12.90
N GLN A 105 7.43 1.43 -12.35
CA GLN A 105 6.09 1.85 -12.72
C GLN A 105 5.87 3.34 -12.42
N GLY A 106 5.23 4.03 -13.36
CA GLY A 106 4.78 5.41 -13.20
C GLY A 106 3.35 5.47 -12.66
N TYR A 107 2.79 6.68 -12.59
CA TYR A 107 1.39 6.87 -12.20
C TYR A 107 0.67 7.81 -13.17
N LEU A 108 -0.63 7.61 -13.30
CA LEU A 108 -1.55 8.41 -14.08
C LEU A 108 -2.01 9.62 -13.26
N THR A 109 -2.12 10.77 -13.93
CA THR A 109 -2.77 11.94 -13.34
C THR A 109 -4.27 11.83 -13.58
N VAL A 110 -5.05 11.75 -12.51
CA VAL A 110 -6.52 11.72 -12.56
C VAL A 110 -7.07 13.07 -12.11
N PRO A 111 -7.99 13.70 -12.87
CA PRO A 111 -8.62 14.94 -12.45
C PRO A 111 -9.44 14.76 -11.17
N ALA A 112 -9.40 15.76 -10.29
CA ALA A 112 -10.26 15.79 -9.11
C ALA A 112 -11.75 15.73 -9.52
N PRO A 113 -12.56 14.88 -8.86
CA PRO A 113 -13.97 14.77 -9.18
C PRO A 113 -14.75 16.02 -8.73
N ASP A 114 -15.78 16.39 -9.50
CA ASP A 114 -16.72 17.43 -9.09
C ASP A 114 -17.66 16.88 -7.98
N PRO A 115 -17.65 17.44 -6.76
CA PRO A 115 -18.53 17.01 -5.68
C PRO A 115 -20.01 17.38 -5.92
N GLY A 116 -20.28 18.27 -6.88
CA GLY A 116 -21.60 18.75 -7.30
C GLY A 116 -22.02 20.07 -6.63
N GLY A 117 -22.98 20.77 -7.24
CA GLY A 117 -23.33 22.17 -6.90
C GLY A 117 -23.97 22.45 -5.53
N ARG A 118 -24.16 21.45 -4.67
CA ARG A 118 -24.60 21.64 -3.26
C ARG A 118 -23.50 21.31 -2.25
N ALA A 119 -22.28 21.02 -2.73
CA ALA A 119 -21.16 20.72 -1.88
C ALA A 119 -20.64 21.98 -1.19
N GLU A 120 -20.43 21.88 0.11
CA GLU A 120 -19.80 22.90 0.94
C GLU A 120 -18.47 22.37 1.47
N GLN A 121 -17.53 23.24 1.83
CA GLN A 121 -16.26 22.86 2.49
C GLN A 121 -15.52 21.76 1.70
N VAL A 122 -15.29 22.01 0.41
CA VAL A 122 -14.58 21.08 -0.47
C VAL A 122 -13.08 21.16 -0.15
N GLU A 123 -12.53 20.02 0.24
CA GLU A 123 -11.12 19.86 0.59
C GLU A 123 -10.53 18.69 -0.19
N GLU A 124 -9.26 18.80 -0.58
CA GLU A 124 -8.51 17.66 -1.12
C GLU A 124 -8.46 16.55 -0.06
N ALA A 125 -8.76 15.32 -0.48
CA ALA A 125 -8.71 14.16 0.39
C ALA A 125 -7.41 13.37 0.17
N GLY A 126 -7.08 12.51 1.13
CA GLY A 126 -6.01 11.53 0.93
C GLY A 126 -6.34 10.61 -0.26
N THR A 127 -5.39 10.49 -1.17
CA THR A 127 -5.45 9.65 -2.37
C THR A 127 -4.41 8.54 -2.29
N GLY A 128 -4.44 7.60 -3.23
CA GLY A 128 -3.49 6.49 -3.34
C GLY A 128 -4.07 5.14 -2.93
N PRO A 129 -3.40 4.04 -3.33
CA PRO A 129 -3.87 2.68 -3.15
C PRO A 129 -4.16 2.29 -1.69
N LEU A 130 -3.43 2.79 -0.68
CA LEU A 130 -3.73 2.42 0.71
C LEU A 130 -5.04 3.05 1.20
N ALA A 131 -5.40 4.25 0.72
CA ALA A 131 -6.67 4.88 1.04
C ALA A 131 -7.85 4.10 0.42
N TRP A 132 -7.72 3.65 -0.83
CA TRP A 132 -8.70 2.77 -1.46
C TRP A 132 -8.82 1.42 -0.76
N LEU A 133 -7.69 0.84 -0.36
CA LEU A 133 -7.68 -0.42 0.37
C LEU A 133 -8.38 -0.28 1.72
N ALA A 134 -8.14 0.82 2.44
CA ALA A 134 -8.82 1.14 3.69
C ALA A 134 -10.35 1.25 3.50
N LEU A 135 -10.77 1.99 2.47
CA LEU A 135 -12.18 2.15 2.11
C LEU A 135 -12.83 0.81 1.79
N LEU A 136 -12.26 0.04 0.86
CA LEU A 136 -12.84 -1.22 0.38
C LEU A 136 -12.87 -2.28 1.47
N SER A 137 -11.79 -2.42 2.24
CA SER A 137 -11.70 -3.40 3.33
C SER A 137 -12.63 -3.12 4.52
N ALA A 138 -13.27 -1.96 4.57
CA ALA A 138 -14.33 -1.70 5.55
C ALA A 138 -15.56 -2.61 5.36
N ARG A 139 -15.74 -3.21 4.18
CA ARG A 139 -16.88 -4.11 3.88
C ARG A 139 -16.54 -5.33 3.04
N LEU A 140 -15.44 -5.28 2.30
CA LEU A 140 -15.01 -6.39 1.46
C LEU A 140 -13.97 -7.26 2.18
N PRO A 141 -13.91 -8.56 1.87
CA PRO A 141 -12.75 -9.38 2.19
C PRO A 141 -11.47 -8.72 1.67
N VAL A 142 -10.38 -8.81 2.44
CA VAL A 142 -9.09 -8.18 2.11
C VAL A 142 -8.57 -8.62 0.74
N ALA A 143 -8.78 -9.88 0.36
CA ALA A 143 -8.41 -10.41 -0.95
C ALA A 143 -9.10 -9.69 -2.12
N ASP A 144 -10.39 -9.38 -1.98
CA ASP A 144 -11.18 -8.71 -3.02
C ASP A 144 -10.82 -7.22 -3.07
N ALA A 145 -10.63 -6.60 -1.90
CA ALA A 145 -10.16 -5.23 -1.79
C ALA A 145 -8.75 -5.06 -2.41
N LEU A 146 -7.84 -6.01 -2.16
CA LEU A 146 -6.49 -6.00 -2.74
C LEU A 146 -6.49 -6.16 -4.25
N THR A 147 -7.27 -7.11 -4.77
CA THR A 147 -7.39 -7.30 -6.23
C THR A 147 -7.80 -5.99 -6.92
N ALA A 148 -8.75 -5.24 -6.34
CA ALA A 148 -9.17 -3.95 -6.88
C ALA A 148 -8.12 -2.83 -6.83
N VAL A 149 -7.19 -2.86 -5.87
CA VAL A 149 -6.17 -1.79 -5.70
C VAL A 149 -4.80 -2.17 -6.25
N ASP A 150 -4.55 -3.44 -6.54
CA ASP A 150 -3.26 -3.94 -7.05
C ASP A 150 -2.93 -3.34 -8.43
N GLY A 151 -3.95 -3.07 -9.25
CA GLY A 151 -3.80 -2.40 -10.54
C GLY A 151 -4.08 -0.90 -10.48
N TRP A 152 -3.84 -0.25 -9.34
CA TRP A 152 -3.99 1.21 -9.22
C TRP A 152 -3.03 1.91 -10.17
N GLY A 153 -3.57 2.71 -11.10
CA GLY A 153 -2.76 3.57 -11.96
C GLY A 153 -2.76 5.02 -11.51
N GLY A 154 -3.84 5.49 -10.90
CA GLY A 154 -3.96 6.87 -10.43
C GLY A 154 -5.33 7.16 -9.84
N ASP A 155 -5.41 8.16 -8.97
CA ASP A 155 -6.67 8.59 -8.39
C ASP A 155 -6.66 10.06 -7.95
N ALA A 156 -7.86 10.56 -7.67
CA ALA A 156 -8.06 11.87 -7.06
C ALA A 156 -9.33 11.84 -6.19
N ALA A 157 -9.31 12.57 -5.08
CA ALA A 157 -10.45 12.58 -4.17
C ALA A 157 -10.61 13.94 -3.49
N VAL A 158 -11.87 14.28 -3.21
CA VAL A 158 -12.25 15.43 -2.40
C VAL A 158 -13.23 14.99 -1.33
N THR A 159 -13.08 15.55 -0.13
CA THR A 159 -14.12 15.50 0.89
C THR A 159 -14.94 16.79 0.85
N PHE A 160 -16.22 16.68 1.16
CA PHE A 160 -17.13 17.81 1.18
C PHE A 160 -18.24 17.57 2.19
N ARG A 161 -19.02 18.61 2.49
CA ARG A 161 -20.25 18.50 3.26
C ARG A 161 -21.46 18.65 2.34
N GLN A 162 -22.49 17.86 2.60
CA GLN A 162 -23.79 18.03 1.97
C GLN A 162 -24.90 17.62 2.94
N ASP A 163 -25.92 18.46 3.07
CA ASP A 163 -27.09 18.19 3.93
C ASP A 163 -26.69 17.82 5.38
N GLY A 164 -25.62 18.45 5.88
CA GLY A 164 -25.05 18.21 7.21
C GLY A 164 -24.10 17.00 7.31
N ALA A 165 -24.07 16.10 6.32
CA ALA A 165 -23.22 14.91 6.30
C ALA A 165 -21.83 15.18 5.70
N HIS A 166 -20.84 14.39 6.13
CA HIS A 166 -19.52 14.35 5.49
C HIS A 166 -19.55 13.35 4.34
N CYS A 167 -19.06 13.78 3.18
CA CYS A 167 -19.10 13.01 1.95
C CYS A 167 -17.72 12.97 1.30
N LEU A 168 -17.52 11.95 0.47
CA LEU A 168 -16.35 11.69 -0.35
C LEU A 168 -16.80 11.65 -1.81
N ALA A 169 -16.09 12.37 -2.67
CA ALA A 169 -16.10 12.15 -4.11
C ALA A 169 -14.70 11.69 -4.52
N ALA A 170 -14.60 10.58 -5.23
CA ALA A 170 -13.33 10.01 -5.64
C ALA A 170 -13.38 9.54 -7.10
N ALA A 171 -12.25 9.62 -7.77
CA ALA A 171 -12.03 9.17 -9.13
C ALA A 171 -10.82 8.22 -9.14
N PHE A 172 -10.93 7.09 -9.83
CA PHE A 172 -9.91 6.05 -9.91
C PHE A 172 -9.71 5.64 -11.37
N ARG A 173 -8.45 5.42 -11.74
CA ARG A 173 -8.08 4.81 -13.01
C ARG A 173 -7.06 3.72 -12.74
N GLY A 174 -7.31 2.53 -13.28
CA GLY A 174 -6.35 1.44 -13.21
C GLY A 174 -5.23 1.60 -14.24
N ASP A 175 -4.15 0.85 -14.07
CA ASP A 175 -3.07 0.77 -15.07
C ASP A 175 -3.56 0.24 -16.40
N THR A 176 -4.51 -0.70 -16.35
CA THR A 176 -5.20 -1.27 -17.49
C THR A 176 -6.72 -1.13 -17.39
N ASP A 177 -7.41 -1.41 -18.50
CA ASP A 177 -8.86 -1.49 -18.54
C ASP A 177 -9.40 -2.62 -17.65
N ALA A 178 -8.63 -3.70 -17.46
CA ALA A 178 -8.98 -4.80 -16.58
C ALA A 178 -8.99 -4.34 -15.12
N ASP A 179 -7.93 -3.66 -14.68
CA ASP A 179 -7.82 -3.12 -13.31
C ASP A 179 -8.94 -2.11 -13.01
N THR A 180 -9.26 -1.28 -14.01
CA THR A 180 -10.39 -0.33 -13.93
C THR A 180 -11.73 -1.08 -13.77
N ALA A 181 -11.90 -2.22 -14.44
CA ALA A 181 -13.10 -3.04 -14.31
C ALA A 181 -13.18 -3.75 -12.95
N GLU A 182 -12.04 -4.20 -12.40
CA GLU A 182 -11.93 -4.80 -11.06
C GLU A 182 -12.34 -3.82 -9.96
N MET A 183 -11.81 -2.59 -10.00
CA MET A 183 -12.22 -1.53 -9.06
C MET A 183 -13.71 -1.22 -9.16
N ARG A 184 -14.25 -1.11 -10.38
CA ARG A 184 -15.69 -0.89 -10.59
C ARG A 184 -16.54 -1.99 -9.96
N ALA A 185 -16.13 -3.26 -10.13
CA ALA A 185 -16.83 -4.40 -9.56
C ALA A 185 -16.76 -4.41 -8.03
N ALA A 186 -15.60 -4.09 -7.46
CA ALA A 186 -15.41 -3.98 -6.01
C ALA A 186 -16.28 -2.87 -5.40
N LEU A 187 -16.33 -1.68 -6.02
CA LEU A 187 -17.17 -0.59 -5.53
C LEU A 187 -18.67 -0.88 -5.64
N ALA A 188 -19.11 -1.61 -6.67
CA ALA A 188 -20.49 -2.06 -6.76
C ALA A 188 -20.86 -2.97 -5.59
N THR A 189 -19.99 -3.94 -5.25
CA THR A 189 -20.16 -4.84 -4.11
C THR A 189 -20.12 -4.08 -2.78
N TRP A 190 -19.16 -3.17 -2.62
CA TRP A 190 -19.00 -2.34 -1.42
C TRP A 190 -20.22 -1.45 -1.18
N ALA A 191 -20.76 -0.84 -2.25
CA ALA A 191 -21.96 -0.01 -2.19
C ALA A 191 -23.22 -0.83 -1.85
N ALA A 192 -23.34 -2.05 -2.38
CA ALA A 192 -24.46 -2.95 -2.08
C ALA A 192 -24.47 -3.42 -0.62
N ALA A 193 -23.30 -3.51 0.03
CA ALA A 193 -23.15 -3.82 1.45
C ALA A 193 -23.37 -2.61 2.38
N GLY A 194 -23.56 -1.40 1.82
CA GLY A 194 -23.76 -0.17 2.57
C GLY A 194 -25.23 0.26 2.73
N PRO A 195 -25.49 1.40 3.39
CA PRO A 195 -26.82 1.97 3.49
C PRO A 195 -27.37 2.35 2.11
N ALA A 196 -28.64 2.01 1.86
CA ALA A 196 -29.30 2.30 0.60
C ALA A 196 -29.28 3.81 0.29
N GLY A 197 -28.85 4.16 -0.92
CA GLY A 197 -28.81 5.54 -1.41
C GLY A 197 -27.64 6.39 -0.89
N ALA A 198 -26.82 5.89 0.04
CA ALA A 198 -25.66 6.63 0.56
C ALA A 198 -24.51 6.72 -0.46
N THR A 199 -24.42 5.76 -1.38
CA THR A 199 -23.32 5.63 -2.33
C THR A 199 -23.83 5.58 -3.76
N ARG A 200 -23.13 6.28 -4.65
CA ARG A 200 -23.25 6.16 -6.10
C ARG A 200 -21.86 5.97 -6.68
N ALA A 201 -21.73 5.02 -7.60
CA ALA A 201 -20.48 4.79 -8.31
C ALA A 201 -20.78 4.42 -9.76
N GLY A 202 -19.80 4.62 -10.64
CA GLY A 202 -19.95 4.30 -12.06
C GLY A 202 -18.66 4.44 -12.83
N LEU A 203 -18.76 4.30 -14.15
CA LEU A 203 -17.65 4.48 -15.08
C LEU A 203 -17.98 5.65 -16.01
N ARG A 204 -17.03 6.54 -16.22
CA ARG A 204 -17.14 7.64 -17.18
C ARG A 204 -15.78 7.89 -17.82
N ASP A 205 -15.72 7.86 -19.15
CA ASP A 205 -14.52 8.18 -19.92
C ASP A 205 -13.27 7.37 -19.50
N GLY A 206 -13.47 6.10 -19.12
CA GLY A 206 -12.40 5.21 -18.64
C GLY A 206 -11.98 5.44 -17.18
N THR A 207 -12.69 6.28 -16.43
CA THR A 207 -12.42 6.58 -15.02
C THR A 207 -13.60 6.10 -14.17
N VAL A 208 -13.30 5.31 -13.13
CA VAL A 208 -14.29 4.94 -12.12
C VAL A 208 -14.52 6.14 -11.21
N TRP A 209 -15.77 6.50 -10.98
CA TRP A 209 -16.12 7.54 -10.02
C TRP A 209 -16.92 6.96 -8.86
N LEU A 210 -16.73 7.55 -7.69
CA LEU A 210 -17.44 7.26 -6.46
C LEU A 210 -17.93 8.58 -5.87
N ARG A 211 -19.17 8.61 -5.41
CA ARG A 211 -19.68 9.65 -4.52
C ARG A 211 -20.44 8.98 -3.39
N THR A 212 -20.04 9.25 -2.16
CA THR A 212 -20.63 8.61 -0.98
C THR A 212 -20.70 9.57 0.19
N CYS A 213 -21.79 9.52 0.95
CA CYS A 213 -21.92 10.19 2.26
C CYS A 213 -22.01 9.16 3.39
N ASP A 214 -21.49 7.96 3.12
CA ASP A 214 -21.45 6.85 4.04
C ASP A 214 -20.35 7.07 5.10
N PRO A 215 -20.65 6.94 6.41
CA PRO A 215 -19.64 7.06 7.46
C PRO A 215 -18.48 6.06 7.30
N ALA A 216 -18.70 4.90 6.69
CA ALA A 216 -17.62 3.94 6.43
C ALA A 216 -16.55 4.49 5.47
N ALA A 217 -16.89 5.50 4.66
CA ALA A 217 -15.93 6.20 3.81
C ALA A 217 -15.00 7.16 4.58
N ALA A 218 -15.25 7.38 5.87
CA ALA A 218 -14.34 8.13 6.74
C ALA A 218 -13.12 7.30 7.18
N THR A 219 -13.10 5.98 6.93
CA THR A 219 -11.92 5.14 7.19
C THR A 219 -10.79 5.52 6.24
N ARG A 220 -9.71 6.09 6.77
CA ARG A 220 -8.57 6.59 5.99
C ARG A 220 -7.34 5.69 6.03
N GLU A 221 -7.32 4.71 6.93
CA GLU A 221 -6.17 3.82 7.12
C GLU A 221 -6.61 2.35 7.14
N PRO A 222 -5.82 1.45 6.54
CA PRO A 222 -6.07 0.02 6.63
C PRO A 222 -5.97 -0.47 8.08
N SER A 223 -6.79 -1.47 8.43
CA SER A 223 -6.69 -2.11 9.75
C SER A 223 -5.35 -2.83 9.94
N ALA A 224 -4.95 -3.06 11.18
CA ALA A 224 -3.71 -3.79 11.49
C ALA A 224 -3.66 -5.19 10.83
N ALA A 225 -4.81 -5.86 10.67
CA ALA A 225 -4.90 -7.15 9.99
C ALA A 225 -4.61 -7.03 8.48
N VAL A 226 -5.10 -5.98 7.83
CA VAL A 226 -4.80 -5.68 6.42
C VAL A 226 -3.30 -5.38 6.24
N VAL A 227 -2.74 -4.55 7.11
CA VAL A 227 -1.30 -4.23 7.10
C VAL A 227 -0.46 -5.49 7.29
N ALA A 228 -0.83 -6.37 8.24
CA ALA A 228 -0.12 -7.63 8.45
C ALA A 228 -0.18 -8.55 7.21
N ALA A 229 -1.31 -8.61 6.51
CA ALA A 229 -1.45 -9.38 5.28
C ALA A 229 -0.52 -8.86 4.18
N LEU A 230 -0.45 -7.54 3.97
CA LEU A 230 0.44 -6.89 3.01
C LEU A 230 1.93 -7.12 3.34
N VAL A 231 2.32 -6.97 4.62
CA VAL A 231 3.68 -7.29 5.06
C VAL A 231 4.01 -8.77 4.80
N GLY A 232 3.05 -9.66 5.05
CA GLY A 232 3.16 -11.09 4.76
C GLY A 232 3.39 -11.36 3.27
N ARG A 233 2.59 -10.73 2.40
CA ARG A 233 2.72 -10.80 0.93
C ARG A 233 4.12 -10.38 0.48
N ALA A 234 4.56 -9.18 0.87
CA ALA A 234 5.86 -8.63 0.48
C ALA A 234 7.01 -9.56 0.94
N ARG A 235 7.01 -9.99 2.21
CA ARG A 235 8.04 -10.89 2.75
C ARG A 235 8.05 -12.27 2.09
N THR A 236 6.89 -12.78 1.71
CA THR A 236 6.78 -14.08 1.03
C THR A 236 7.37 -14.01 -0.36
N SER A 237 7.01 -12.98 -1.13
CA SER A 237 7.62 -12.75 -2.46
C SER A 237 9.15 -12.57 -2.34
N ALA A 238 9.62 -11.81 -1.35
CA ALA A 238 11.04 -11.60 -1.08
C ALA A 238 11.78 -12.91 -0.80
N ALA A 239 11.21 -13.77 0.04
CA ALA A 239 11.77 -15.08 0.37
C ALA A 239 11.87 -15.98 -0.86
N LEU A 240 10.82 -16.03 -1.69
CA LEU A 240 10.83 -16.80 -2.93
C LEU A 240 11.92 -16.34 -3.90
N VAL A 241 12.10 -15.02 -4.04
CA VAL A 241 13.17 -14.46 -4.88
C VAL A 241 14.55 -14.80 -4.34
N ARG A 242 14.76 -14.79 -3.01
CA ARG A 242 16.03 -15.28 -2.40
C ARG A 242 16.32 -16.73 -2.73
N ASP A 243 15.27 -17.54 -2.84
CA ASP A 243 15.36 -18.96 -3.17
C ASP A 243 15.44 -19.24 -4.69
N GLY A 244 15.60 -18.19 -5.51
CA GLY A 244 15.83 -18.29 -6.95
C GLY A 244 14.57 -18.40 -7.80
N VAL A 245 13.40 -18.07 -7.26
CA VAL A 245 12.16 -17.94 -8.04
C VAL A 245 12.12 -16.58 -8.74
N ASP A 246 11.80 -16.56 -10.03
CA ASP A 246 11.68 -15.32 -10.80
C ASP A 246 10.64 -14.36 -10.18
N VAL A 247 10.92 -13.06 -10.22
CA VAL A 247 10.08 -12.01 -9.59
C VAL A 247 8.59 -12.12 -9.96
N PRO A 248 8.19 -12.26 -11.25
CA PRO A 248 6.77 -12.39 -11.60
C PRO A 248 6.10 -13.61 -10.97
N VAL A 249 6.81 -14.74 -10.93
CA VAL A 249 6.31 -15.99 -10.33
C VAL A 249 6.20 -15.86 -8.81
N ALA A 250 7.19 -15.22 -8.17
CA ALA A 250 7.21 -14.99 -6.73
C ALA A 250 6.08 -14.04 -6.27
N ARG A 251 5.81 -12.96 -7.04
CA ARG A 251 4.66 -12.05 -6.81
C ARG A 251 3.34 -12.78 -6.93
N CYS A 252 3.10 -13.46 -8.06
CA CYS A 252 1.88 -14.24 -8.28
C CYS A 252 1.65 -15.27 -7.16
N ALA A 253 2.69 -15.99 -6.74
CA ALA A 253 2.58 -16.98 -5.67
C ALA A 253 2.23 -16.35 -4.32
N ALA A 254 2.85 -15.22 -3.96
CA ALA A 254 2.55 -14.49 -2.73
C ALA A 254 1.09 -14.00 -2.71
N ASP A 255 0.59 -13.50 -3.84
CA ASP A 255 -0.80 -13.02 -3.96
C ASP A 255 -1.79 -14.17 -3.84
N ARG A 256 -1.49 -15.29 -4.48
CA ARG A 256 -2.32 -16.50 -4.40
C ARG A 256 -2.39 -17.03 -2.96
N LEU A 257 -1.27 -17.06 -2.24
CA LEU A 257 -1.21 -17.48 -0.83
C LEU A 257 -1.99 -16.53 0.09
N LEU A 258 -1.97 -15.23 -0.20
CA LEU A 258 -2.77 -14.25 0.52
C LEU A 258 -4.28 -14.54 0.34
N ARG A 259 -4.71 -14.85 -0.89
CA ARG A 259 -6.11 -15.11 -1.24
C ARG A 259 -6.67 -16.39 -0.65
N THR A 260 -5.86 -17.44 -0.49
CA THR A 260 -6.32 -18.75 0.02
C THR A 260 -6.29 -18.87 1.55
N SER A 261 -6.33 -17.75 2.29
CA SER A 261 -6.32 -17.68 3.76
C SER A 261 -5.11 -18.33 4.48
N ALA A 262 -4.08 -18.73 3.73
CA ALA A 262 -2.75 -19.01 4.28
C ALA A 262 -2.04 -17.74 4.77
N ALA A 263 -2.58 -16.56 4.40
CA ALA A 263 -2.16 -15.22 4.85
C ALA A 263 -1.97 -15.11 6.38
N ALA A 264 -2.85 -15.77 7.16
CA ALA A 264 -2.79 -15.74 8.62
C ALA A 264 -1.56 -16.47 9.21
N ARG A 265 -0.74 -17.14 8.38
CA ARG A 265 0.46 -17.90 8.78
C ARG A 265 1.73 -17.49 8.04
N LEU A 266 1.73 -16.34 7.35
CA LEU A 266 2.94 -15.82 6.72
C LEU A 266 3.92 -15.25 7.76
N PRO A 267 5.25 -15.37 7.53
CA PRO A 267 5.88 -15.98 6.36
C PRO A 267 5.89 -17.52 6.45
N LEU A 268 5.54 -18.18 5.34
CA LEU A 268 5.73 -19.62 5.16
C LEU A 268 7.11 -19.88 4.55
N GLY A 269 7.78 -20.95 4.97
CA GLY A 269 9.02 -21.38 4.33
C GLY A 269 8.77 -21.82 2.88
N ALA A 270 9.68 -21.53 1.96
CA ALA A 270 9.49 -21.81 0.53
C ALA A 270 9.24 -23.29 0.18
N ARG A 271 9.57 -24.20 1.10
CA ARG A 271 9.34 -25.64 0.97
C ARG A 271 7.97 -26.10 1.49
N ALA A 272 7.16 -25.21 2.05
CA ALA A 272 5.82 -25.55 2.49
C ALA A 272 4.99 -26.02 1.27
N PRO A 273 4.22 -27.13 1.37
CA PRO A 273 3.48 -27.68 0.24
C PRO A 273 2.59 -26.65 -0.48
N GLU A 274 1.95 -25.77 0.28
CA GLU A 274 1.12 -24.69 -0.23
C GLU A 274 1.92 -23.65 -1.04
N VAL A 275 3.16 -23.37 -0.64
CA VAL A 275 4.05 -22.45 -1.35
C VAL A 275 4.53 -23.08 -2.66
N VAL A 276 4.91 -24.36 -2.63
CA VAL A 276 5.29 -25.10 -3.84
C VAL A 276 4.14 -25.16 -4.84
N ALA A 277 2.92 -25.44 -4.37
CA ALA A 277 1.73 -25.46 -5.21
C ALA A 277 1.42 -24.08 -5.81
N ALA A 278 1.56 -23.00 -5.03
CA ALA A 278 1.36 -21.64 -5.51
C ALA A 278 2.39 -21.26 -6.59
N VAL A 279 3.68 -21.55 -6.38
CA VAL A 279 4.75 -21.30 -7.36
C VAL A 279 4.49 -22.08 -8.65
N ALA A 280 4.13 -23.36 -8.56
CA ALA A 280 3.84 -24.18 -9.74
C ALA A 280 2.69 -23.61 -10.58
N ALA A 281 1.63 -23.10 -9.92
CA ALA A 281 0.49 -22.50 -10.60
C ALA A 281 0.79 -21.14 -11.27
N CYS A 282 1.91 -20.49 -10.91
CA CYS A 282 2.30 -19.17 -11.40
C CYS A 282 3.41 -19.19 -12.46
N ARG A 283 3.87 -20.38 -12.87
CA ARG A 283 4.88 -20.55 -13.94
C ARG A 283 4.29 -20.69 -15.35
N VAL A 284 2.96 -20.53 -15.47
CA VAL A 284 2.19 -20.81 -16.68
C VAL A 284 2.20 -19.62 -17.62
#